data_AF-A0A9D5L604-F1
#
_entry.id   AF-A0A9D5L604-F1
#
_cell.length_a   1.000
_cell.length_b   1.000
_cell.length_c   1.000
_cell.angle_alpha   90.00
_cell.angle_beta   90.00
_cell.angle_gamma   90.00
#
_symmetry.space_group_name_H-M   'P 1'
#
loop_
_entity.id
_entity.type
_entity.pdbx_description
1 polymer ?
#
loop_
_entity_poly.entity_id
_entity_poly.type
_entity_poly.pdbx_seq_one_letter_code
_entity_poly.pdbx_strand_id
1 'polypeptide(L)'
;MKQLLLILSFIFLSSSYIQAKKLYVEMEFYNNSIKLDDGSNKKHQPIKGEDGKDLKFTSLIGALNYMSLHGWELIDIKSITEGASKQIFGSTSINVKTYYIFAKEIPDSELEEIVSNSFKK
;
A
#
# COMPACT_ATOMS: atom_id res chain seq x y z
N MET A 1 43.71 23.02 -4.45
CA MET A 1 43.01 21.88 -3.76
C MET A 1 41.64 22.27 -3.19
N LYS A 2 41.49 23.39 -2.47
CA LYS A 2 40.20 23.81 -1.89
C LYS A 2 39.06 24.02 -2.91
N GLN A 3 39.37 24.55 -4.10
CA GLN A 3 38.37 24.74 -5.17
C GLN A 3 37.88 23.43 -5.79
N LEU A 4 38.72 22.40 -5.82
CA LEU A 4 38.35 21.09 -6.39
C LEU A 4 37.43 20.30 -5.45
N LEU A 5 37.63 20.45 -4.13
CA LEU A 5 36.73 19.95 -3.08
C LEU A 5 35.34 20.61 -3.13
N LEU A 6 35.29 21.92 -3.41
CA LEU A 6 34.03 22.67 -3.54
C LEU A 6 33.21 22.23 -4.76
N ILE A 7 33.87 21.97 -5.89
CA ILE A 7 33.21 21.46 -7.10
C ILE A 7 32.72 20.03 -6.88
N LEU A 8 33.50 19.18 -6.21
CA LEU A 8 33.09 17.82 -5.87
C LEU A 8 31.85 17.82 -4.96
N SER A 9 31.78 18.72 -3.98
CA SER A 9 30.58 18.88 -3.13
C SER A 9 29.35 19.34 -3.92
N PHE A 10 29.49 20.24 -4.90
CA PHE A 10 28.36 20.70 -5.71
C PHE A 10 27.79 19.61 -6.63
N ILE A 11 28.64 18.70 -7.14
CA ILE A 11 28.21 17.58 -7.98
C ILE A 11 27.40 16.56 -7.16
N PHE A 12 27.78 16.29 -5.90
CA PHE A 12 27.00 15.44 -4.99
C PHE A 12 25.65 16.03 -4.58
N LEU A 13 25.47 17.37 -4.62
CA LEU A 13 24.17 17.98 -4.36
C LEU A 13 23.23 17.97 -5.58
N SER A 14 23.75 17.86 -6.80
CA SER A 14 22.94 17.83 -8.03
C SER A 14 22.29 16.47 -8.35
N SER A 15 22.62 15.41 -7.61
CA SER A 15 22.19 14.04 -7.92
C SER A 15 20.86 13.59 -7.28
N SER A 16 20.07 14.48 -6.68
CA SER A 16 18.92 14.05 -5.86
C SER A 16 17.63 14.82 -6.16
N TYR A 17 17.30 15.02 -7.43
CA TYR A 17 15.91 15.19 -7.84
C TYR A 17 15.35 13.85 -8.31
N ILE A 18 15.43 12.81 -7.46
CA ILE A 18 14.49 11.69 -7.59
C ILE A 18 13.15 12.31 -7.20
N GLN A 19 12.33 12.61 -8.20
CA GLN A 19 10.99 13.14 -7.99
C GLN A 19 10.13 12.00 -7.46
N ALA A 20 10.26 11.69 -6.16
CA ALA A 20 9.58 10.58 -5.53
C ALA A 20 8.10 10.57 -5.92
N LYS A 21 7.68 9.50 -6.61
CA LYS A 21 6.30 9.31 -7.04
C LYS A 21 5.56 8.56 -5.94
N LYS A 22 4.24 8.73 -5.89
CA LYS A 22 3.40 8.04 -4.92
C LYS A 22 2.89 6.73 -5.53
N LEU A 23 3.22 5.61 -4.90
CA LEU A 23 2.50 4.35 -5.06
C LEU A 23 1.27 4.38 -4.15
N TYR A 24 0.12 4.01 -4.70
CA TYR A 24 -1.11 3.84 -3.94
C TYR A 24 -1.41 2.36 -3.77
N VAL A 25 -1.86 1.98 -2.58
CA VAL A 25 -2.28 0.60 -2.28
C VAL A 25 -3.60 0.59 -1.55
N GLU A 26 -4.47 -0.35 -1.91
CA GLU A 26 -5.69 -0.66 -1.18
C GLU A 26 -5.36 -1.71 -0.10
N MET A 27 -5.66 -1.39 1.16
CA MET A 27 -5.45 -2.29 2.30
C MET A 27 -6.79 -2.81 2.84
N GLU A 28 -6.90 -4.13 2.94
CA GLU A 28 -8.00 -4.81 3.63
C GLU A 28 -7.52 -5.34 4.99
N PHE A 29 -8.27 -5.06 6.07
CA PHE A 29 -8.06 -5.70 7.38
C PHE A 29 -9.10 -6.80 7.58
N TYR A 30 -8.66 -8.05 7.58
CA TYR A 30 -9.55 -9.19 7.82
C TYR A 30 -8.84 -10.28 8.61
N ASN A 31 -9.58 -10.86 9.58
CA ASN A 31 -9.09 -11.93 10.46
C ASN A 31 -7.72 -11.60 11.09
N ASN A 32 -7.60 -10.38 11.62
CA ASN A 32 -6.38 -9.86 12.25
C ASN A 32 -5.14 -9.84 11.34
N SER A 33 -5.31 -9.82 10.02
CA SER A 33 -4.22 -9.71 9.04
C SER A 33 -4.52 -8.60 8.04
N ILE A 34 -3.47 -8.05 7.45
CA ILE A 34 -3.57 -7.10 6.35
C ILE A 34 -3.30 -7.77 5.02
N LYS A 35 -4.05 -7.38 4.00
CA LYS A 35 -3.75 -7.69 2.60
C LYS A 35 -3.69 -6.39 1.81
N LEU A 36 -2.71 -6.29 0.91
CA LEU A 36 -2.45 -5.11 0.09
C LEU A 36 -2.72 -5.43 -1.38
N ASP A 37 -3.31 -4.49 -2.10
CA ASP A 37 -3.43 -4.48 -3.54
C ASP A 37 -2.84 -3.18 -4.10
N ASP A 38 -1.76 -3.30 -4.86
CA ASP A 38 -1.08 -2.20 -5.54
C ASP A 38 -1.49 -2.08 -7.02
N GLY A 39 -2.47 -2.89 -7.45
CA GLY A 39 -2.95 -2.94 -8.83
C GLY A 39 -2.06 -3.74 -9.78
N SER A 40 -0.91 -4.27 -9.36
CA SER A 40 -0.06 -5.13 -10.20
C SER A 40 -0.60 -6.56 -10.32
N ASN A 41 -1.37 -7.00 -9.32
CA ASN A 41 -1.90 -8.35 -9.20
C ASN A 41 -3.43 -8.35 -9.23
N LYS A 42 -4.03 -9.49 -9.58
CA LYS A 42 -5.51 -9.61 -9.65
C LYS A 42 -6.21 -9.63 -8.28
N LYS A 43 -5.47 -9.70 -7.16
CA LYS A 43 -6.01 -9.91 -5.81
C LYS A 43 -5.09 -9.30 -4.75
N HIS A 44 -5.67 -8.86 -3.64
CA HIS A 44 -4.94 -8.47 -2.44
C HIS A 44 -4.03 -9.58 -1.92
N GLN A 45 -2.77 -9.24 -1.68
CA GLN A 45 -1.73 -10.15 -1.18
C GLN A 45 -1.53 -9.96 0.32
N PRO A 46 -1.51 -11.03 1.13
CA PRO A 46 -1.24 -10.92 2.56
C PRO A 46 0.21 -10.51 2.81
N ILE A 47 0.43 -9.62 3.77
CA ILE A 47 1.79 -9.39 4.29
C ILE A 47 2.20 -10.61 5.12
N LYS A 48 3.40 -11.12 4.84
CA LYS A 48 3.98 -12.27 5.53
C LYS A 48 4.90 -11.81 6.64
N GLY A 49 4.87 -12.51 7.78
CA GLY A 49 5.88 -12.39 8.82
C GLY A 49 7.17 -13.12 8.44
N GLU A 50 8.18 -13.01 9.30
CA GLU A 50 9.48 -13.68 9.11
C GLU A 50 9.37 -15.21 9.03
N ASP A 51 8.32 -15.79 9.62
CA ASP A 51 8.02 -17.22 9.58
C ASP A 51 7.31 -17.66 8.29
N GLY A 52 7.09 -16.74 7.34
CA GLY A 52 6.38 -16.98 6.08
C GLY A 52 4.86 -17.10 6.20
N LYS A 53 4.29 -16.98 7.42
CA LYS A 53 2.84 -16.99 7.64
C LYS A 53 2.27 -15.58 7.53
N ASP A 54 0.94 -15.49 7.43
CA ASP A 54 0.25 -14.18 7.42
C ASP A 54 0.57 -13.42 8.71
N LEU A 55 1.06 -12.19 8.58
CA LEU A 55 1.36 -11.34 9.71
C LEU A 55 0.07 -11.00 10.46
N LYS A 56 0.03 -11.34 11.75
CA LYS A 56 -1.13 -11.13 12.62
C LYS A 56 -0.95 -9.92 13.53
N PHE A 57 -1.99 -9.11 13.60
CA PHE A 57 -2.08 -7.91 14.41
C PHE A 57 -3.10 -8.11 15.53
N THR A 58 -2.86 -7.49 16.68
CA THR A 58 -3.81 -7.52 17.81
C THR A 58 -5.06 -6.70 17.53
N SER A 59 -4.96 -5.69 16.67
CA SER A 59 -6.07 -4.81 16.28
C SER A 59 -5.78 -4.11 14.95
N LEU A 60 -6.83 -3.51 14.37
CA LEU A 60 -6.69 -2.61 13.21
C LEU A 60 -5.71 -1.48 13.50
N ILE A 61 -5.76 -0.86 14.69
CA ILE A 61 -4.85 0.22 15.05
C ILE A 61 -3.40 -0.24 15.03
N GLY A 62 -3.13 -1.48 15.49
CA GLY A 62 -1.80 -2.08 15.39
C GLY A 62 -1.33 -2.21 13.94
N ALA A 63 -2.23 -2.58 13.04
CA ALA A 63 -1.95 -2.65 11.60
C ALA A 63 -1.69 -1.26 10.98
N LEU A 64 -2.49 -0.25 11.33
CA LEU A 64 -2.29 1.12 10.83
C LEU A 64 -0.95 1.70 11.31
N ASN A 65 -0.59 1.48 12.57
CA ASN A 65 0.70 1.88 13.12
C ASN A 65 1.86 1.16 12.43
N TYR A 66 1.70 -0.13 12.12
CA TYR A 66 2.69 -0.88 11.35
C TYR A 66 2.88 -0.28 9.96
N MET A 67 1.80 0.04 9.25
CA MET A 67 1.87 0.69 7.93
C MET A 67 2.59 2.05 8.03
N SER A 68 2.23 2.88 9.02
CA SER A 68 2.87 4.18 9.26
C SER A 68 4.37 4.05 9.54
N LEU A 69 4.77 3.08 10.37
CA LEU A 69 6.18 2.79 10.66
C LEU A 69 6.98 2.43 9.39
N HIS A 70 6.32 1.81 8.40
CA HIS A 70 6.94 1.41 7.13
C HIS A 70 6.86 2.49 6.04
N GLY A 71 6.52 3.72 6.40
CA GLY A 71 6.48 4.88 5.50
C GLY A 71 5.21 4.98 4.66
N TRP A 72 4.14 4.29 5.05
CA TRP A 72 2.84 4.44 4.41
C TRP A 72 2.01 5.55 5.06
N GLU A 73 1.45 6.42 4.24
CA GLU A 73 0.56 7.50 4.61
C GLU A 73 -0.89 7.06 4.33
N LEU A 74 -1.77 7.12 5.33
CA LEU A 74 -3.20 6.85 5.12
C LEU A 74 -3.83 8.06 4.41
N ILE A 75 -4.37 7.82 3.20
CA ILE A 75 -4.94 8.86 2.35
C ILE A 75 -6.46 8.90 2.44
N ASP A 76 -7.11 7.74 2.40
CA ASP A 76 -8.57 7.67 2.37
C ASP A 76 -9.10 6.35 2.96
N ILE A 77 -10.39 6.32 3.28
CA ILE A 77 -11.11 5.14 3.76
C ILE A 77 -12.37 4.96 2.91
N LYS A 78 -12.42 3.87 2.16
CA LYS A 78 -13.54 3.52 1.28
C LYS A 78 -14.32 2.38 1.89
N SER A 79 -15.65 2.51 1.97
CA SER A 79 -16.53 1.41 2.37
C SER A 79 -17.39 0.97 1.19
N ILE A 80 -17.37 -0.33 0.91
CA ILE A 80 -18.19 -0.96 -0.13
C ILE A 80 -19.24 -1.82 0.57
N THR A 81 -20.50 -1.52 0.30
CA THR A 81 -21.63 -2.33 0.76
C THR A 81 -21.93 -3.39 -0.29
N GLU A 82 -21.56 -4.63 -0.02
CA GLU A 82 -21.95 -5.78 -0.85
C GLU A 82 -23.32 -6.26 -0.38
N GLY A 83 -24.36 -5.87 -1.12
CA GLY A 83 -25.72 -6.36 -0.92
C GLY A 83 -25.88 -7.77 -1.52
N ALA A 84 -25.85 -8.81 -0.69
CA ALA A 84 -26.28 -10.14 -1.12
C ALA A 84 -27.81 -10.24 -0.97
N SER A 85 -28.55 -10.05 -2.06
CA SER A 85 -29.98 -10.36 -2.12
C SER A 85 -30.20 -11.88 -2.18
N LYS A 86 -29.90 -12.60 -1.10
CA LYS A 86 -30.35 -14.00 -0.93
C LYS A 86 -31.46 -14.02 0.11
N GLN A 87 -32.71 -13.85 -0.36
CA GLN A 87 -33.89 -14.06 0.47
C GLN A 87 -34.01 -15.55 0.84
N ILE A 88 -33.47 -15.92 2.00
CA ILE A 88 -33.82 -17.17 2.67
C ILE A 88 -34.08 -16.79 4.13
N PHE A 89 -35.36 -16.79 4.53
CA PHE A 89 -35.84 -16.53 5.90
C PHE A 89 -35.57 -15.13 6.49
N GLY A 90 -35.95 -14.06 5.79
CA GLY A 90 -36.27 -12.76 6.42
C GLY A 90 -35.12 -11.97 7.08
N SER A 91 -33.86 -12.39 6.96
CA SER A 91 -32.70 -11.61 7.41
C SER A 91 -31.86 -11.14 6.22
N THR A 92 -31.79 -9.84 6.03
CA THR A 92 -30.85 -9.23 5.08
C THR A 92 -29.50 -9.12 5.78
N SER A 93 -28.56 -9.99 5.44
CA SER A 93 -27.16 -9.80 5.85
C SER A 93 -26.51 -8.81 4.88
N ILE A 94 -26.24 -7.60 5.38
CA ILE A 94 -25.46 -6.60 4.66
C ILE A 94 -24.00 -6.83 5.01
N ASN A 95 -23.18 -7.17 4.02
CA ASN A 95 -21.73 -7.26 4.22
C ASN A 95 -21.11 -5.92 3.82
N VAL A 96 -20.52 -5.21 4.79
CA VAL A 96 -19.78 -3.97 4.54
C VAL A 96 -18.30 -4.30 4.60
N LYS A 97 -17.59 -4.09 3.49
CA LYS A 97 -16.13 -4.18 3.43
C LYS A 97 -15.54 -2.78 3.49
N THR A 98 -14.55 -2.60 4.36
CA THR A 98 -13.82 -1.33 4.48
C THR A 98 -12.40 -1.53 3.98
N TYR A 99 -12.00 -0.64 3.07
CA TYR A 99 -10.70 -0.56 2.46
C TYR A 99 -10.02 0.75 2.86
N TYR A 100 -8.74 0.67 3.16
CA TYR A 100 -7.91 1.81 3.56
C TYR A 100 -6.92 2.09 2.43
N ILE A 101 -6.95 3.29 1.86
CA ILE A 101 -6.05 3.67 0.78
C ILE A 101 -4.80 4.28 1.39
N PHE A 102 -3.68 3.63 1.18
CA PHE A 102 -2.37 4.11 1.62
C PHE A 102 -1.55 4.61 0.43
N ALA A 103 -0.65 5.55 0.67
CA ALA A 103 0.35 5.98 -0.28
C ALA A 103 1.75 5.90 0.31
N LYS A 104 2.75 5.60 -0.53
CA LYS A 104 4.16 5.63 -0.15
C LYS A 104 4.98 6.20 -1.30
N GLU A 105 6.00 6.97 -0.95
CA GLU A 105 6.99 7.47 -1.89
C GLU A 105 7.92 6.32 -2.35
N ILE A 106 7.99 6.11 -3.67
CA ILE A 106 8.84 5.09 -4.30
C ILE A 106 9.61 5.66 -5.50
N PRO A 107 10.71 5.02 -5.94
CA PRO A 107 11.41 5.39 -7.16
C PRO A 107 10.55 5.21 -8.42
N ASP A 108 10.76 6.07 -9.42
CA ASP A 108 10.04 6.06 -10.69
C ASP A 108 10.13 4.69 -11.40
N SER A 109 11.30 4.05 -11.39
CA SER A 109 11.50 2.75 -12.02
C SER A 109 10.64 1.63 -11.43
N GLU A 110 10.42 1.66 -10.11
CA GLU A 110 9.58 0.67 -9.41
C GLU A 110 8.10 0.93 -9.74
N LEU A 111 7.69 2.20 -9.81
CA LEU A 111 6.33 2.57 -10.18
C LEU A 111 6.01 2.18 -11.63
N GLU A 112 6.94 2.41 -12.56
CA GLU A 112 6.78 2.04 -13.97
C GLU A 112 6.56 0.53 -14.14
N GLU A 113 7.31 -0.30 -13.40
CA GLU A 113 7.15 -1.74 -13.42
C GLU A 113 5.74 -2.15 -12.92
N ILE A 114 5.31 -1.64 -11.77
CA ILE A 114 3.99 -1.91 -11.20
C ILE A 114 2.89 -1.53 -12.21
N VAL A 115 2.94 -0.30 -12.73
CA VAL A 115 1.95 0.23 -13.68
C VAL A 115 1.91 -0.61 -14.95
N SER A 116 3.06 -1.05 -15.47
CA SER A 116 3.11 -1.88 -16.67
C SER A 116 2.38 -3.22 -16.52
N ASN A 117 2.28 -3.72 -15.28
CA ASN A 117 1.58 -4.95 -14.93
C ASN A 117 0.10 -4.72 -14.59
N SER A 118 -0.34 -3.48 -14.41
CA SER A 118 -1.68 -3.13 -13.93
C SER A 118 -2.78 -3.12 -15.00
N PHE A 119 -2.44 -3.13 -16.29
CA PHE A 119 -3.41 -3.12 -17.37
C PHE A 119 -3.15 -4.23 -18.38
N LYS A 120 -4.23 -4.76 -18.97
CA LYS A 120 -4.13 -5.72 -20.08
C LYS A 120 -3.78 -4.94 -21.35
N LYS A 121 -2.82 -5.44 -22.13
CA LYS A 121 -2.60 -5.02 -23.51
C LYS A 121 -3.68 -5.61 -24.43
#